data_AF-A0A2V6WLA3-F1
#
_entry.id   AF-A0A2V6WLA3-F1
#
_cell.length_a   1.000
_cell.length_b   1.000
_cell.length_c   1.000
_cell.angle_alpha   90.00
_cell.angle_beta   90.00
_cell.angle_gamma   90.00
#
_symmetry.space_group_name_H-M   'P 1'
#
loop_
_entity.id
_entity.type
_entity.pdbx_description
1 polymer ?
#
loop_
_entity_poly.entity_id
_entity_poly.type
_entity_poly.pdbx_seq_one_letter_code
_entity_poly.pdbx_strand_id
1 'polypeptide(L)'
;MVERRWVDNVEYYEYEPATIEYNPLFNAFTVARADVYSPDRRHRVMLVVVVAEAEVSGARLTGEEVIGRGRSLLARLVAEQQRSIEHLVTSSWEVYSITGMRLH
;
A
#
# COMPACT_ATOMS: atom_id res chain seq x y z
N MET A 1 16.10 6.38 -3.73
CA MET A 1 15.75 5.74 -2.44
C MET A 1 14.43 6.37 -2.00
N VAL A 2 13.42 5.57 -1.68
CA VAL A 2 12.09 6.07 -1.30
C VAL A 2 12.13 6.55 0.15
N GLU A 3 11.66 7.76 0.42
CA GLU A 3 11.59 8.31 1.78
C GLU A 3 10.53 7.57 2.61
N ARG A 4 10.77 7.41 3.91
CA ARG A 4 9.86 6.71 4.82
C ARG A 4 9.39 7.68 5.89
N ARG A 5 8.07 7.72 6.11
CA ARG A 5 7.44 8.59 7.10
C ARG A 5 6.53 7.78 8.01
N TRP A 6 6.70 7.96 9.32
CA TRP A 6 5.85 7.32 10.32
C TRP A 6 4.74 8.26 10.79
N VAL A 7 3.53 7.73 10.89
CA VAL A 7 2.39 8.37 11.57
C VAL A 7 1.71 7.29 12.40
N ASP A 8 1.74 7.44 13.73
CA ASP A 8 1.24 6.46 14.69
C ASP A 8 1.81 5.05 14.45
N ASN A 9 0.94 4.10 14.12
CA ASN A 9 1.27 2.70 13.80
C ASN A 9 1.44 2.43 12.29
N VAL A 10 1.56 3.47 11.47
CA VAL A 10 1.63 3.36 10.02
C VAL A 10 2.96 3.89 9.50
N GLU A 11 3.63 3.10 8.66
CA GLU A 11 4.82 3.50 7.93
C GLU A 11 4.48 3.74 6.46
N TYR A 12 4.52 5.00 6.04
CA TYR A 12 4.30 5.41 4.66
C TYR A 12 5.62 5.43 3.88
N TYR A 13 5.55 5.01 2.63
CA TYR A 13 6.63 5.10 1.65
C TYR A 13 6.28 6.21 0.65
N GLU A 14 7.00 7.33 0.74
CA GLU A 14 6.73 8.55 -0.01
C GLU A 14 7.42 8.47 -1.37
N TYR A 15 6.72 7.89 -2.36
CA TYR A 15 7.22 7.83 -3.73
C TYR A 15 7.17 9.21 -4.39
N GLU A 16 8.23 9.54 -5.13
CA GLU A 16 8.30 10.66 -6.06
C GLU A 16 8.38 10.15 -7.51
N PRO A 17 8.12 10.98 -8.52
CA PRO A 17 8.24 10.56 -9.92
C PRO A 17 9.62 9.96 -10.26
N ALA A 18 10.68 10.44 -9.61
CA ALA A 18 12.04 9.94 -9.80
C ALA A 18 12.31 8.60 -9.08
N THR A 19 11.43 8.16 -8.18
CA THR A 19 11.63 6.98 -7.32
C THR A 19 10.61 5.87 -7.54
N ILE A 20 9.60 6.07 -8.38
CA ILE A 20 8.69 4.99 -8.75
C ILE A 20 9.42 3.97 -9.62
N GLU A 21 9.32 2.69 -9.25
CA GLU A 21 9.97 1.60 -9.97
C GLU A 21 8.94 0.83 -10.80
N TYR A 22 9.32 0.55 -12.05
CA TYR A 22 8.55 -0.31 -12.94
C TYR A 22 8.75 -1.78 -12.58
N ASN A 23 7.65 -2.50 -12.40
CA ASN A 23 7.65 -3.93 -12.20
C ASN A 23 7.28 -4.64 -13.52
N PRO A 24 8.24 -5.30 -14.19
CA PRO A 24 8.00 -5.94 -15.49
C PRO A 24 7.08 -7.16 -15.40
N LEU A 25 6.96 -7.80 -14.23
CA LEU A 25 6.07 -8.95 -14.07
C LEU A 25 4.59 -8.54 -14.16
N PHE A 26 4.27 -7.34 -13.69
CA PHE A 26 2.90 -6.84 -13.63
C PHE A 26 2.61 -5.73 -14.66
N ASN A 27 3.61 -5.36 -15.46
CA ASN A 27 3.56 -4.19 -16.34
C ASN A 27 2.99 -2.94 -15.63
N ALA A 28 3.54 -2.65 -14.44
CA ALA A 28 2.95 -1.67 -13.53
C ALA A 28 4.00 -0.92 -12.71
N PHE A 29 3.63 0.26 -12.22
CA PHE A 29 4.42 1.08 -11.31
C PHE A 29 3.84 1.01 -9.91
N THR A 30 4.67 0.85 -8.90
CA THR A 30 4.24 1.07 -7.50
C THR A 30 4.28 2.56 -7.22
N VAL A 31 3.14 3.12 -6.84
CA VAL A 31 2.95 4.59 -6.78
C VAL A 31 2.59 5.08 -5.38
N ALA A 32 2.17 4.16 -4.50
CA ALA A 32 2.01 4.42 -3.09
C ALA A 32 2.11 3.11 -2.30
N ARG A 33 2.70 3.17 -1.09
CA ARG A 33 2.71 2.04 -0.16
C ARG A 33 2.62 2.51 1.28
N ALA A 34 1.92 1.75 2.11
CA ALA A 34 1.98 1.85 3.56
C ALA A 34 2.00 0.47 4.21
N ASP A 35 2.75 0.36 5.30
CA ASP A 35 2.73 -0.79 6.18
C ASP A 35 2.00 -0.36 7.46
N VAL A 36 0.83 -0.98 7.74
CA VAL A 36 0.02 -0.71 8.93
C VAL A 36 0.33 -1.80 9.96
N TYR A 37 0.78 -1.41 11.15
CA TYR A 37 1.19 -2.34 12.20
C TYR A 37 0.12 -2.50 13.28
N SER A 38 0.03 -3.67 13.89
CA SER A 38 -0.73 -3.82 15.13
C SER A 38 -0.11 -2.97 16.25
N PRO A 39 -0.86 -2.59 17.30
CA PRO A 39 -0.33 -1.84 18.43
C PRO A 39 0.94 -2.44 19.07
N ASP A 40 1.03 -3.77 19.13
CA ASP A 40 2.19 -4.50 19.63
C ASP A 40 3.28 -4.78 18.56
N ARG A 41 3.06 -4.28 17.34
CA ARG A 41 3.89 -4.42 16.14
C ARG A 41 4.20 -5.87 15.71
N ARG A 42 3.44 -6.86 16.21
CA ARG A 42 3.63 -8.27 15.85
C ARG A 42 3.00 -8.62 14.50
N HIS A 43 1.94 -7.93 14.13
CA HIS A 43 1.24 -8.11 12.87
C HIS A 43 1.39 -6.87 12.01
N ARG A 44 1.39 -7.07 10.69
CA ARG A 44 1.35 -5.97 9.72
C ARG A 44 0.46 -6.32 8.54
N VAL A 45 -0.24 -5.31 8.03
CA VAL A 45 -0.90 -5.33 6.73
C VAL A 45 -0.13 -4.39 5.81
N MET A 46 0.33 -4.92 4.69
CA MET A 46 1.01 -4.15 3.66
C MET A 46 -0.01 -3.75 2.60
N LEU A 47 -0.15 -2.44 2.38
CA LEU A 47 -0.99 -1.87 1.34
C LEU A 47 -0.09 -1.30 0.25
N VAL A 48 -0.23 -1.82 -0.97
CA VAL A 48 0.53 -1.37 -2.14
C VAL A 48 -0.46 -0.97 -3.23
N VAL A 49 -0.34 0.27 -3.70
CA VAL A 49 -1.09 0.77 -4.85
C VAL A 49 -0.17 0.71 -6.06
N VAL A 50 -0.60 -0.05 -7.06
CA VAL A 50 0.08 -0.16 -8.35
C VAL A 50 -0.82 0.39 -9.45
N VAL A 51 -0.21 0.93 -10.49
CA VAL A 51 -0.90 1.38 -11.71
C VAL A 51 -0.27 0.71 -12.92
N ALA A 52 -1.08 0.23 -13.86
CA ALA A 52 -0.55 -0.39 -15.07
C ALA A 52 0.05 0.68 -16.01
N GLU A 53 1.15 0.36 -16.70
CA GLU A 53 1.78 1.25 -17.68
C GLU A 53 0.80 1.71 -18.77
N ALA A 54 -0.08 0.80 -19.19
CA ALA A 54 -1.12 1.08 -20.19
C ALA A 54 -2.11 2.15 -19.73
N GLU A 55 -2.45 2.20 -18.43
CA GLU A 55 -3.36 3.21 -17.88
C GLU A 55 -2.68 4.58 -17.83
N VAL A 56 -1.42 4.63 -17.39
CA VAL A 56 -0.62 5.87 -17.34
C VAL A 56 -0.47 6.44 -18.76
N SER A 57 -0.07 5.60 -19.71
CA SER A 57 0.18 6.00 -21.10
C SER A 57 -1.10 6.36 -21.85
N GLY A 58 -2.17 5.58 -21.68
CA GLY A 58 -3.45 5.79 -22.36
C GLY A 58 -4.17 7.05 -21.90
N ALA A 59 -4.11 7.35 -20.59
CA ALA A 59 -4.72 8.56 -20.03
C ALA A 59 -3.79 9.79 -20.06
N ARG A 60 -2.54 9.63 -20.55
CA ARG A 60 -1.50 10.69 -20.58
C ARG A 60 -1.26 11.32 -19.20
N LEU A 61 -1.31 10.52 -18.15
CA LEU A 61 -1.14 11.01 -16.78
C LEU A 61 0.34 11.28 -16.52
N THR A 62 0.62 12.36 -15.81
CA THR A 62 1.98 12.61 -15.31
C THR A 62 2.30 11.71 -14.11
N GLY A 63 3.58 11.50 -13.83
CA GLY A 63 4.01 10.76 -12.65
C GLY A 63 3.46 11.37 -11.34
N GLU A 64 3.38 12.70 -11.27
CA GLU A 64 2.82 13.41 -10.11
C GLU A 64 1.32 13.14 -9.94
N GLU A 65 0.55 13.17 -11.02
CA GLU A 65 -0.89 12.89 -10.97
C GLU A 65 -1.17 11.46 -10.52
N VAL A 66 -0.42 10.51 -11.06
CA VAL A 66 -0.51 9.10 -10.72
C VAL A 66 -0.19 8.87 -9.23
N ILE A 67 0.91 9.44 -8.75
CA ILE A 67 1.32 9.34 -7.33
C ILE A 67 0.29 10.01 -6.43
N GLY A 68 -0.20 11.19 -6.77
CA GLY A 68 -1.21 11.91 -6.00
C GLY A 68 -2.51 11.12 -5.85
N ARG A 69 -2.98 10.51 -6.96
CA ARG A 69 -4.14 9.60 -6.93
C ARG A 69 -3.87 8.35 -6.09
N GLY A 70 -2.69 7.74 -6.27
CA GLY A 70 -2.26 6.58 -5.51
C GLY A 70 -2.22 6.83 -4.00
N ARG A 71 -1.64 7.97 -3.57
CA ARG A 71 -1.61 8.40 -2.17
C ARG A 71 -3.02 8.63 -1.60
N SER A 72 -3.91 9.25 -2.37
CA SER A 72 -5.29 9.50 -1.96
C SER A 72 -6.06 8.18 -1.75
N LEU A 73 -5.88 7.21 -2.64
CA LEU A 73 -6.45 5.87 -2.49
C LEU A 73 -5.84 5.14 -1.29
N LEU A 74 -4.52 5.17 -1.14
CA LEU A 74 -3.81 4.55 -0.03
C LEU A 74 -4.28 5.08 1.32
N ALA A 75 -4.45 6.40 1.46
CA ALA A 75 -4.92 7.02 2.70
C ALA A 75 -6.30 6.49 3.11
N ARG A 76 -7.21 6.30 2.14
CA ARG A 76 -8.52 5.69 2.38
C ARG A 76 -8.38 4.23 2.83
N LEU A 77 -7.57 3.43 2.13
CA LEU A 77 -7.34 2.02 2.47
C LEU A 77 -6.71 1.88 3.86
N VAL A 78 -5.76 2.74 4.23
CA VAL A 78 -5.17 2.74 5.58
C VAL A 78 -6.23 2.98 6.64
N ALA A 79 -7.10 3.99 6.45
CA ALA A 79 -8.18 4.28 7.40
C ALA A 79 -9.18 3.11 7.53
N GLU A 80 -9.45 2.40 6.43
CA GLU A 80 -10.30 1.20 6.44
C GLU A 80 -9.64 0.02 7.19
N GLN A 81 -8.33 -0.18 7.01
CA GLN A 81 -7.60 -1.30 7.60
C GLN A 81 -7.12 -1.07 9.03
N GLN A 82 -7.00 0.17 9.49
CA GLN A 82 -6.55 0.49 10.86
C GLN A 82 -7.40 -0.21 11.93
N ARG A 83 -8.74 -0.23 11.76
CA ARG A 83 -9.62 -0.96 12.69
C ARG A 83 -9.41 -2.47 12.61
N SER A 84 -9.26 -3.03 11.42
CA SER A 84 -9.07 -4.47 11.23
C SER A 84 -7.80 -4.99 11.90
N ILE A 85 -6.70 -4.24 11.84
CA ILE A 85 -5.43 -4.65 12.44
C ILE A 85 -5.39 -4.51 13.96
N GLU A 86 -6.17 -3.59 14.53
CA GLU A 86 -6.35 -3.50 15.99
C GLU A 86 -7.02 -4.78 16.54
N HIS A 87 -7.95 -5.37 15.79
CA HIS A 87 -8.62 -6.61 16.17
C HIS A 87 -7.74 -7.86 16.01
N LEU A 88 -6.65 -7.81 15.24
CA LEU A 88 -5.69 -8.92 15.13
C LEU A 88 -4.92 -9.18 16.42
N VAL A 89 -4.85 -8.20 17.34
CA VAL A 89 -4.23 -8.37 18.67
C VAL A 89 -5.04 -9.34 19.55
N THR A 90 -6.35 -9.46 19.29
CA THR A 90 -7.29 -10.15 20.17
C THR A 90 -7.67 -11.58 19.75
N SER A 91 -7.26 -12.05 18.58
CA SER A 91 -7.71 -13.35 18.05
C SER A 91 -6.61 -14.11 17.31
N SER A 92 -6.53 -15.40 17.64
CA SER A 92 -5.75 -16.47 17.02
C SER A 92 -5.47 -16.26 15.52
N TRP A 93 -4.20 -16.42 15.15
CA TRP A 93 -3.66 -16.58 13.79
C TRP A 93 -4.71 -16.80 12.70
N GLU A 94 -5.18 -15.70 12.09
CA GLU A 94 -5.96 -15.80 10.87
C GLU A 94 -4.99 -15.75 9.69
N VAL A 95 -4.92 -16.83 8.93
CA VAL A 95 -4.00 -16.98 7.80
C VAL A 95 -4.78 -16.64 6.55
N TYR A 96 -4.30 -15.71 5.73
CA TYR A 96 -4.93 -15.32 4.47
C TYR A 96 -3.99 -15.64 3.30
N SER A 97 -4.55 -16.01 2.15
CA SER A 97 -3.82 -16.13 0.89
C SER A 97 -3.43 -14.74 0.38
N ILE A 98 -2.47 -14.70 -0.55
CA ILE A 98 -2.10 -13.46 -1.27
C ILE A 98 -3.26 -12.85 -2.08
N THR A 99 -4.31 -13.63 -2.35
CA THR A 99 -5.54 -13.18 -3.00
C THR A 99 -6.62 -12.72 -2.02
N GLY A 100 -6.32 -12.66 -0.72
CA GLY A 100 -7.24 -12.25 0.34
C GLY A 100 -8.21 -13.35 0.81
N MET A 101 -8.02 -14.60 0.36
CA MET A 101 -8.85 -15.73 0.80
C MET A 101 -8.41 -16.18 2.19
N ARG A 102 -9.35 -16.28 3.13
CA ARG A 102 -9.07 -16.82 4.47
C ARG A 102 -8.75 -18.33 4.37
N LEU A 103 -7.59 -18.72 4.89
CA LEU A 103 -7.08 -20.10 4.94
C LEU A 103 -7.29 -20.74 6.32
N HIS A 104 -7.19 -19.96 7.40
CA HIS A 104 -7.47 -20.37 8.78
C HIS A 104 -8.07 -19.16 9.53
#